data_AF-A0A3M1B5U2-F1
#
_entry.id   AF-A0A3M1B5U2-F1
#
_cell.length_a   1.000
_cell.length_b   1.000
_cell.length_c   1.000
_cell.angle_alpha   90.00
_cell.angle_beta   90.00
_cell.angle_gamma   90.00
#
_symmetry.space_group_name_H-M   'P 1'
#
loop_
_entity.id
_entity.type
_entity.pdbx_description
1 polymer ?
#
loop_
_entity_poly.entity_id
_entity_poly.type
_entity_poly.pdbx_seq_one_letter_code
_entity_poly.pdbx_strand_id
1 'polypeptide(L)'
;MGWKEAKSRFFSLRLLAILLALFAPSGLEASFCWGGAAHLAKKRVFFSILWTCFSNASPEALSEAKILSLLRQLSSPSWPKRHQAFQKLKQAMPQARPVLEKYLQKATSAELKDKIQQILFLSPYEFLCHLYATMAPNGNYGNYHQQFATIAQTGRSARKAVLFFLNEQNLTQFLSHSQGSRNEKNKILYLTILAAQELRILEAKAPLAKLYKARSQLPAQERKNAYLELIAAVLKTLGEPKYFDQLVEKHQKQIQSDPQNPFAYEKLALLYSYAQDHPKTIRFYHKAIQKFRQQLLRSRSLYQTRLYISTIPNFYYNLACAYAMSQKKFYALAALAKAFFYGYRDLQWLKKDKDLDPIRSCEDFKTLQKFLSFHRPISHAKLIVQYKHALQNAKSRREKMWLSYFLASLYGIKQQTKEGINALQQAAQYGWKDYSWLELDPDLSAIVQSPEYRLWRKLWKSTRR
;
A
#
# COMPACT_ATOMS: atom_id res chain seq x y z
N MET A 1 -22.29 -13.03 51.16
CA MET A 1 -21.01 -12.43 50.66
C MET A 1 -21.25 -11.86 49.26
N GLY A 2 -21.57 -10.60 49.01
CA GLY A 2 -21.62 -9.44 49.89
C GLY A 2 -21.00 -8.20 49.23
N TRP A 3 -21.51 -7.76 48.08
CA TRP A 3 -21.83 -6.36 47.71
C TRP A 3 -20.82 -5.20 47.99
N LYS A 4 -19.55 -5.46 48.33
CA LYS A 4 -18.55 -4.40 48.63
C LYS A 4 -17.55 -4.08 47.52
N GLU A 5 -17.37 -4.93 46.51
CA GLU A 5 -16.40 -4.66 45.42
C GLU A 5 -16.98 -3.87 44.22
N ALA A 6 -18.31 -3.75 44.11
CA ALA A 6 -18.95 -3.00 43.02
C ALA A 6 -18.93 -1.47 43.22
N LYS A 7 -18.73 -0.96 44.46
CA LYS A 7 -18.78 0.49 44.76
C LYS A 7 -17.50 1.25 44.39
N SER A 8 -16.33 0.60 44.38
CA SER A 8 -15.04 1.24 44.05
C SER A 8 -14.91 1.60 42.56
N ARG A 9 -15.45 0.77 41.66
CA ARG A 9 -15.41 1.02 40.20
C ARG A 9 -16.49 2.00 39.72
N PHE A 10 -17.60 2.15 40.45
CA PHE A 10 -18.64 3.11 40.11
C PHE A 10 -18.33 4.55 40.58
N PHE A 11 -17.57 4.71 41.67
CA PHE A 11 -17.21 6.02 42.19
C PHE A 11 -16.17 6.74 41.31
N SER A 12 -15.23 5.99 40.72
CA SER A 12 -14.19 6.54 39.84
C SER A 12 -14.71 7.01 38.47
N LEU A 13 -15.77 6.38 37.94
CA LEU A 13 -16.40 6.80 36.68
C LEU A 13 -17.31 8.02 36.83
N ARG A 14 -18.00 8.19 37.98
CA ARG A 14 -18.79 9.39 38.26
C ARG A 14 -17.92 10.62 38.51
N LEU A 15 -16.80 10.48 39.22
CA LEU A 15 -15.88 11.59 39.46
C LEU A 15 -15.26 12.11 38.15
N LEU A 16 -14.94 11.19 37.21
CA LEU A 16 -14.41 11.53 35.90
C LEU A 16 -15.46 12.20 34.99
N ALA A 17 -16.73 11.79 35.07
CA ALA A 17 -17.83 12.42 34.34
C ALA A 17 -18.16 13.82 34.87
N ILE A 18 -18.06 14.04 36.18
CA ILE A 18 -18.25 15.35 36.81
C ILE A 18 -17.10 16.30 36.45
N LEU A 19 -15.85 15.81 36.44
CA LEU A 19 -14.69 16.61 36.02
C LEU A 19 -14.72 16.96 34.52
N LEU A 20 -15.30 16.10 33.66
CA LEU A 20 -15.46 16.41 32.24
C LEU A 20 -16.63 17.36 31.96
N ALA A 21 -17.66 17.39 32.81
CA ALA A 21 -18.77 18.34 32.71
C ALA A 21 -18.39 19.76 33.20
N LEU A 22 -17.44 19.87 34.13
CA LEU A 22 -16.99 21.16 34.68
C LEU A 22 -16.02 21.93 33.76
N PHE A 23 -15.51 21.31 32.69
CA PHE A 23 -14.57 21.92 31.74
C PHE A 23 -15.06 21.96 30.29
N ALA A 24 -16.33 21.65 30.03
CA ALA A 24 -16.91 21.79 28.70
C ALA A 24 -17.38 23.24 28.49
N PRO A 25 -16.91 23.95 27.44
CA PRO A 25 -17.52 25.19 27.01
C PRO A 25 -18.98 24.91 26.62
N SER A 26 -19.90 25.71 27.15
CA SER A 26 -21.33 25.57 26.95
C SER A 26 -21.69 25.62 25.46
N GLY A 27 -22.35 24.54 25.00
CA GLY A 27 -23.09 24.51 23.74
C GLY A 27 -22.59 23.47 22.75
N LEU A 28 -23.07 22.23 22.90
CA LEU A 28 -23.42 21.33 21.79
C LEU A 28 -23.99 20.01 22.35
N GLU A 29 -25.26 19.76 22.05
CA GLU A 29 -25.94 18.49 22.31
C GLU A 29 -25.29 17.36 21.50
N ALA A 30 -24.93 16.26 22.16
CA ALA A 30 -24.39 15.07 21.51
C ALA A 30 -25.17 13.83 21.92
N SER A 31 -25.94 13.30 20.96
CA SER A 31 -26.50 11.97 20.96
C SER A 31 -25.39 10.91 20.85
N PHE A 32 -25.14 10.17 21.92
CA PHE A 32 -24.10 9.14 21.96
C PHE A 32 -24.62 7.76 21.54
N CYS A 33 -24.21 7.30 20.35
CA CYS A 33 -24.29 5.89 19.95
C CYS A 33 -23.17 5.07 20.60
N TRP A 34 -23.55 4.06 21.39
CA TRP A 34 -22.64 3.06 21.96
C TRP A 34 -22.17 2.06 20.90
N GLY A 35 -21.07 2.36 20.21
CA GLY A 35 -20.43 1.43 19.27
C GLY A 35 -18.89 1.45 19.22
N GLY A 36 -18.23 2.39 19.91
CA GLY A 36 -16.79 2.66 19.74
C GLY A 36 -15.83 2.02 20.76
N ALA A 37 -16.32 1.52 21.89
CA ALA A 37 -15.46 1.18 23.03
C ALA A 37 -14.51 -0.01 22.78
N ALA A 38 -14.96 -1.04 22.05
CA ALA A 38 -14.13 -2.21 21.73
C ALA A 38 -13.03 -1.90 20.70
N HIS A 39 -13.22 -0.90 19.83
CA HIS A 39 -12.23 -0.50 18.84
C HIS A 39 -11.14 0.42 19.44
N LEU A 40 -11.48 1.19 20.48
CA LEU A 40 -10.54 2.02 21.24
C LEU A 40 -9.62 1.21 22.17
N ALA A 41 -10.10 0.07 22.72
CA ALA A 41 -9.29 -0.80 23.58
C ALA A 41 -8.13 -1.47 22.80
N LYS A 42 -8.36 -1.93 21.56
CA LYS A 42 -7.29 -2.45 20.69
C LYS A 42 -6.28 -1.37 20.28
N LYS A 43 -6.74 -0.13 20.09
CA LYS A 43 -5.86 1.01 19.85
C LYS A 43 -5.01 1.37 21.07
N ARG A 44 -5.45 1.13 22.31
CA ARG A 44 -4.66 1.43 23.53
C ARG A 44 -3.43 0.54 23.69
N VAL A 45 -3.52 -0.76 23.40
CA VAL A 45 -2.34 -1.64 23.39
C VAL A 45 -1.39 -1.22 22.26
N PHE A 46 -1.93 -0.90 21.08
CA PHE A 46 -1.15 -0.46 19.92
C PHE A 46 -0.48 0.93 20.10
N PHE A 47 -1.17 1.88 20.74
CA PHE A 47 -0.62 3.21 21.09
C PHE A 47 0.35 3.14 22.27
N SER A 48 0.13 2.26 23.26
CA SER A 48 1.11 2.05 24.34
C SER A 48 2.43 1.49 23.79
N ILE A 49 2.36 0.61 22.78
CA ILE A 49 3.52 0.07 22.06
C ILE A 49 4.22 1.13 21.19
N LEU A 50 3.47 1.97 20.47
CA LEU A 50 4.04 3.07 19.68
C LEU A 50 4.61 4.19 20.56
N TRP A 51 3.94 4.52 21.67
CA TRP A 51 4.35 5.58 22.61
C TRP A 51 5.62 5.21 23.37
N THR A 52 5.80 3.95 23.75
CA THR A 52 7.07 3.47 24.34
C THR A 52 8.22 3.41 23.33
N CYS A 53 7.94 3.33 22.03
CA CYS A 53 8.96 3.38 20.98
C CYS A 53 9.32 4.82 20.53
N PHE A 54 8.47 5.82 20.78
CA PHE A 54 8.62 7.17 20.18
C PHE A 54 8.31 8.35 21.13
N SER A 55 8.36 8.18 22.46
CA SER A 55 8.27 9.33 23.38
C SER A 55 9.48 10.25 23.19
N ASN A 56 9.25 11.44 22.64
CA ASN A 56 10.22 12.51 22.36
C ASN A 56 10.74 13.20 23.63
N ALA A 57 11.33 12.45 24.57
CA ALA A 57 12.39 13.04 25.38
C ALA A 57 13.64 13.05 24.50
N SER A 58 14.35 14.17 24.37
CA SER A 58 15.66 14.13 23.70
C SER A 58 16.51 13.10 24.44
N PRO A 59 16.99 12.04 23.79
CA PRO A 59 17.76 11.03 24.48
C PRO A 59 19.00 11.71 25.07
N GLU A 60 19.11 11.66 26.40
CA GLU A 60 20.28 12.14 27.11
C GLU A 60 21.51 11.51 26.47
N ALA A 61 22.44 12.34 25.99
CA ALA A 61 23.61 11.86 25.25
C ALA A 61 24.43 10.95 26.17
N LEU A 62 24.50 9.65 25.86
CA LEU A 62 25.29 8.71 26.64
C LEU A 62 26.77 8.83 26.28
N SER A 63 27.62 9.05 27.28
CA SER A 63 29.07 8.94 27.13
C SER A 63 29.50 7.49 26.87
N GLU A 64 30.66 7.27 26.24
CA GLU A 64 31.23 5.92 26.04
C GLU A 64 31.32 5.16 27.38
N ALA A 65 31.76 5.82 28.45
CA ALA A 65 31.81 5.24 29.79
C ALA A 65 30.43 4.74 30.28
N LYS A 66 29.35 5.49 30.01
CA LYS A 66 27.99 5.09 30.38
C LYS A 66 27.49 3.92 29.53
N ILE A 67 27.80 3.90 28.23
CA ILE A 67 27.50 2.78 27.33
C ILE A 67 28.21 1.51 27.82
N LEU A 68 29.49 1.60 28.18
CA LEU A 68 30.27 0.48 28.73
C LEU A 68 29.70 -0.01 30.08
N SER A 69 29.24 0.91 30.93
CA SER A 69 28.55 0.55 32.17
C SER A 69 27.27 -0.24 31.92
N LEU A 70 26.44 0.21 30.96
CA LEU A 70 25.21 -0.48 30.56
C LEU A 70 25.53 -1.85 29.93
N LEU A 71 26.60 -1.97 29.14
CA LEU A 71 27.07 -3.25 28.60
C LEU A 71 27.42 -4.25 29.70
N ARG A 72 28.13 -3.82 30.75
CA ARG A 72 28.42 -4.68 31.92
C ARG A 72 27.12 -5.13 32.61
N GLN A 73 26.13 -4.24 32.68
CA GLN A 73 24.82 -4.57 33.25
C GLN A 73 24.03 -5.60 32.41
N LEU A 74 24.32 -5.79 31.12
CA LEU A 74 23.71 -6.86 30.33
C LEU A 74 24.11 -8.26 30.82
N SER A 75 25.25 -8.39 31.50
CA SER A 75 25.71 -9.63 32.14
C SER A 75 25.31 -9.74 33.61
N SER A 76 24.56 -8.76 34.15
CA SER A 76 24.05 -8.82 35.53
C SER A 76 23.19 -10.07 35.73
N PRO A 77 23.26 -10.77 36.89
CA PRO A 77 22.35 -11.88 37.21
C PRO A 77 20.89 -11.40 37.42
N SER A 78 20.68 -10.14 37.79
CA SER A 78 19.37 -9.51 37.95
C SER A 78 18.72 -9.17 36.59
N TRP A 79 17.56 -9.78 36.29
CA TRP A 79 16.79 -9.53 35.07
C TRP A 79 16.36 -8.06 34.90
N PRO A 80 15.82 -7.37 35.93
CA PRO A 80 15.45 -5.95 35.82
C PRO A 80 16.61 -5.06 35.38
N LYS A 81 17.82 -5.28 35.92
CA LYS A 81 19.02 -4.52 35.55
C LYS A 81 19.41 -4.76 34.09
N ARG A 82 19.36 -6.01 33.61
CA ARG A 82 19.62 -6.34 32.20
C ARG A 82 18.62 -5.66 31.27
N HIS A 83 17.32 -5.75 31.59
CA HIS A 83 16.27 -5.18 30.76
C HIS A 83 16.37 -3.65 30.69
N GLN A 84 16.58 -2.99 31.83
CA GLN A 84 16.77 -1.55 31.88
C GLN A 84 18.00 -1.11 31.08
N ALA A 85 19.11 -1.84 31.19
CA ALA A 85 20.31 -1.55 30.42
C ALA A 85 20.09 -1.71 28.91
N PHE A 86 19.38 -2.78 28.50
CA PHE A 86 18.99 -3.01 27.11
C PHE A 86 18.15 -1.85 26.55
N GLN A 87 17.12 -1.41 27.27
CA GLN A 87 16.25 -0.31 26.83
C GLN A 87 17.01 1.02 26.72
N LYS A 88 17.84 1.34 27.72
CA LYS A 88 18.65 2.57 27.71
C LYS A 88 19.65 2.59 26.57
N LEU A 89 20.32 1.46 26.31
CA LEU A 89 21.19 1.34 25.15
C LEU A 89 20.38 1.58 23.88
N LYS A 90 19.26 0.86 23.69
CA LYS A 90 18.42 0.99 22.50
C LYS A 90 17.90 2.41 22.24
N GLN A 91 17.49 3.14 23.28
CA GLN A 91 17.06 4.54 23.17
C GLN A 91 18.19 5.49 22.71
N ALA A 92 19.45 5.13 22.97
CA ALA A 92 20.64 5.89 22.62
C ALA A 92 21.39 5.29 21.41
N MET A 93 20.72 4.57 20.50
CA MET A 93 21.38 3.89 19.36
C MET A 93 22.30 4.73 18.50
N PRO A 94 21.98 5.99 18.18
CA PRO A 94 22.91 6.83 17.42
C PRO A 94 24.28 6.99 18.10
N GLN A 95 24.32 7.17 19.43
CA GLN A 95 25.59 7.31 20.18
C GLN A 95 26.20 5.96 20.56
N ALA A 96 25.37 4.96 20.86
CA ALA A 96 25.82 3.66 21.35
C ALA A 96 26.37 2.76 20.24
N ARG A 97 25.89 2.87 18.99
CA ARG A 97 26.27 1.96 17.89
C ARG A 97 27.80 1.84 17.69
N PRO A 98 28.59 2.92 17.55
CA PRO A 98 30.03 2.79 17.31
C PRO A 98 30.77 2.06 18.44
N VAL A 99 30.36 2.31 19.70
CA VAL A 99 30.94 1.67 20.88
C VAL A 99 30.56 0.19 20.94
N LEU A 100 29.29 -0.13 20.68
CA LEU A 100 28.78 -1.50 20.67
C LEU A 100 29.44 -2.33 19.56
N GLU A 101 29.63 -1.78 18.35
CA GLU A 101 30.33 -2.45 17.24
C GLU A 101 31.79 -2.74 17.57
N LYS A 102 32.50 -1.75 18.13
CA LYS A 102 33.87 -1.90 18.66
C LYS A 102 33.95 -2.99 19.73
N TYR A 103 32.96 -3.06 20.62
CA TYR A 103 32.92 -4.07 21.69
C TYR A 103 32.53 -5.46 21.17
N LEU A 104 31.66 -5.55 20.17
CA LEU A 104 31.28 -6.83 19.56
C LEU A 104 32.48 -7.56 18.97
N GLN A 105 33.41 -6.81 18.35
CA GLN A 105 34.65 -7.35 17.80
C GLN A 105 35.59 -7.90 18.89
N LYS A 106 35.63 -7.26 20.06
CA LYS A 106 36.53 -7.60 21.19
C LYS A 106 35.92 -8.58 22.18
N ALA A 107 34.61 -8.79 22.16
CA ALA A 107 33.95 -9.67 23.11
C ALA A 107 34.47 -11.10 22.97
N THR A 108 34.74 -11.77 24.08
CA THR A 108 35.15 -13.19 24.13
C THR A 108 34.00 -14.10 24.55
N SER A 109 33.08 -13.61 25.39
CA SER A 109 31.87 -14.33 25.80
C SER A 109 30.85 -14.43 24.67
N ALA A 110 30.40 -15.65 24.37
CA ALA A 110 29.33 -15.92 23.40
C ALA A 110 28.00 -15.29 23.80
N GLU A 111 27.67 -15.31 25.10
CA GLU A 111 26.45 -14.70 25.64
C GLU A 111 26.48 -13.16 25.50
N LEU A 112 27.62 -12.53 25.80
CA LEU A 112 27.76 -11.08 25.63
C LEU A 112 27.73 -10.70 24.15
N LYS A 113 28.38 -11.48 23.27
CA LYS A 113 28.26 -11.31 21.82
C LYS A 113 26.80 -11.36 21.40
N ASP A 114 26.05 -12.38 21.80
CA ASP A 114 24.64 -12.52 21.44
C ASP A 114 23.79 -11.35 21.95
N LYS A 115 24.00 -10.88 23.19
CA LYS A 115 23.28 -9.71 23.73
C LYS A 115 23.63 -8.40 23.02
N ILE A 116 24.91 -8.14 22.75
CA ILE A 116 25.34 -6.98 21.97
C ILE A 116 24.76 -7.06 20.56
N GLN A 117 24.76 -8.25 19.96
CA GLN A 117 24.11 -8.52 18.69
C GLN A 117 22.61 -8.26 18.76
N GLN A 118 21.88 -8.69 19.79
CA GLN A 118 20.45 -8.39 19.94
C GLN A 118 20.14 -6.89 20.11
N ILE A 119 21.09 -6.09 20.59
CA ILE A 119 20.96 -4.62 20.71
C ILE A 119 21.32 -3.94 19.40
N LEU A 120 22.41 -4.38 18.77
CA LEU A 120 22.91 -3.84 17.50
C LEU A 120 22.04 -4.24 16.32
N PHE A 121 21.44 -5.43 16.40
CA PHE A 121 20.70 -6.06 15.33
C PHE A 121 19.22 -6.01 15.67
N LEU A 122 18.42 -5.57 14.71
CA LEU A 122 16.96 -5.64 14.77
C LEU A 122 16.49 -6.97 15.35
N SER A 123 15.88 -6.90 16.53
CA SER A 123 15.07 -8.01 17.03
C SER A 123 13.95 -8.30 16.02
N PRO A 124 13.45 -9.55 15.91
CA PRO A 124 12.26 -9.84 15.12
C PRO A 124 11.08 -8.90 15.46
N TYR A 125 11.00 -8.48 16.72
CA TYR A 125 10.05 -7.48 17.17
C TYR A 125 10.26 -6.09 16.55
N GLU A 126 11.49 -5.57 16.54
CA GLU A 126 11.79 -4.30 15.84
C GLU A 126 11.50 -4.39 14.35
N PHE A 127 11.82 -5.53 13.72
CA PHE A 127 11.55 -5.73 12.31
C PHE A 127 10.04 -5.67 12.07
N LEU A 128 9.27 -6.32 12.93
CA LEU A 128 7.82 -6.23 12.91
C LEU A 128 7.31 -4.79 13.12
N CYS A 129 7.86 -4.02 14.06
CA CYS A 129 7.53 -2.61 14.22
C CYS A 129 7.78 -1.82 12.94
N HIS A 130 8.90 -2.07 12.26
CA HIS A 130 9.16 -1.48 10.95
C HIS A 130 8.14 -1.93 9.91
N LEU A 131 7.78 -3.22 9.84
CA LEU A 131 6.74 -3.70 8.94
C LEU A 131 5.41 -2.96 9.18
N TYR A 132 4.99 -2.80 10.44
CA TYR A 132 3.82 -1.99 10.77
C TYR A 132 3.98 -0.52 10.36
N ALA A 133 5.15 0.06 10.57
CA ALA A 133 5.45 1.42 10.14
C ALA A 133 5.42 1.58 8.61
N THR A 134 5.60 0.50 7.83
CA THR A 134 5.39 0.52 6.37
C THR A 134 3.93 0.45 5.95
N MET A 135 3.00 0.07 6.84
CA MET A 135 1.56 0.14 6.58
C MET A 135 1.03 1.59 6.67
N ALA A 136 -0.08 1.89 6.01
CA ALA A 136 -0.83 3.12 6.22
C ALA A 136 -1.57 3.08 7.58
N PRO A 137 -1.90 4.24 8.19
CA PRO A 137 -2.56 4.30 9.50
C PRO A 137 -3.91 3.55 9.59
N ASN A 138 -4.64 3.45 8.49
CA ASN A 138 -5.86 2.65 8.36
C ASN A 138 -5.59 1.13 8.23
N GLY A 139 -4.33 0.71 8.26
CA GLY A 139 -3.89 -0.66 8.08
C GLY A 139 -3.79 -1.10 6.61
N ASN A 140 -3.93 -0.20 5.64
CA ASN A 140 -3.70 -0.52 4.24
C ASN A 140 -2.21 -0.70 3.98
N TYR A 141 -1.89 -1.53 3.00
CA TYR A 141 -0.53 -1.93 2.70
C TYR A 141 -0.44 -2.28 1.21
N GLY A 142 0.77 -2.21 0.68
CA GLY A 142 1.08 -2.45 -0.70
C GLY A 142 2.60 -2.49 -0.88
N ASN A 143 3.01 -2.63 -2.13
CA ASN A 143 4.41 -2.62 -2.54
C ASN A 143 4.72 -1.26 -3.15
N TYR A 144 5.86 -0.67 -2.80
CA TYR A 144 6.43 0.47 -3.52
C TYR A 144 7.95 0.41 -3.47
N HIS A 145 8.61 1.10 -4.41
CA HIS A 145 10.06 1.11 -4.52
C HIS A 145 10.73 1.70 -3.27
N GLN A 146 11.78 1.04 -2.76
CA GLN A 146 12.51 1.48 -1.55
C GLN A 146 11.64 1.51 -0.29
N GLN A 147 10.74 0.53 -0.13
CA GLN A 147 9.89 0.38 1.04
C GLN A 147 10.67 -0.05 2.28
N PHE A 148 11.77 -0.79 2.09
CA PHE A 148 12.62 -1.33 3.15
C PHE A 148 14.02 -0.70 3.21
N ALA A 149 14.26 0.39 2.46
CA ALA A 149 15.55 1.07 2.40
C ALA A 149 16.12 1.48 3.78
N THR A 150 15.27 1.87 4.74
CA THR A 150 15.73 2.20 6.11
C THR A 150 16.22 0.97 6.87
N ILE A 151 15.57 -0.18 6.65
CA ILE A 151 15.96 -1.45 7.29
C ILE A 151 17.17 -2.06 6.57
N ALA A 152 17.35 -1.81 5.27
CA ALA A 152 18.50 -2.28 4.50
C ALA A 152 19.84 -1.88 5.15
N GLN A 153 19.89 -0.69 5.77
CA GLN A 153 21.05 -0.17 6.50
C GLN A 153 21.46 -1.03 7.72
N THR A 154 20.60 -1.94 8.16
CA THR A 154 20.85 -2.81 9.32
C THR A 154 21.41 -4.18 8.94
N GLY A 155 21.59 -4.42 7.63
CA GLY A 155 22.35 -5.52 7.06
C GLY A 155 21.91 -6.91 7.55
N ARG A 156 22.82 -7.60 8.24
CA ARG A 156 22.66 -9.00 8.69
C ARG A 156 21.43 -9.19 9.60
N SER A 157 21.03 -8.17 10.32
CA SER A 157 19.88 -8.18 11.25
C SER A 157 18.55 -8.34 10.52
N ALA A 158 18.32 -7.47 9.55
CA ALA A 158 17.16 -7.50 8.69
C ALA A 158 17.02 -8.85 8.00
N ARG A 159 18.16 -9.39 7.52
CA ARG A 159 18.24 -10.71 6.92
C ARG A 159 17.73 -11.80 7.84
N LYS A 160 18.24 -11.86 9.08
CA LYS A 160 17.81 -12.85 10.08
C LYS A 160 16.32 -12.71 10.40
N ALA A 161 15.82 -11.49 10.56
CA ALA A 161 14.41 -11.25 10.85
C ALA A 161 13.47 -11.66 9.69
N VAL A 162 13.85 -11.35 8.45
CA VAL A 162 13.10 -11.81 7.27
C VAL A 162 13.04 -13.33 7.23
N LEU A 163 14.19 -14.01 7.35
CA LEU A 163 14.25 -15.48 7.35
C LEU A 163 13.42 -16.09 8.48
N PHE A 164 13.41 -15.44 9.66
CA PHE A 164 12.60 -15.86 10.79
C PHE A 164 11.09 -15.82 10.47
N PHE A 165 10.58 -14.73 9.88
CA PHE A 165 9.16 -14.56 9.56
C PHE A 165 8.68 -15.27 8.29
N LEU A 166 9.60 -15.69 7.40
CA LEU A 166 9.26 -16.56 6.26
C LEU A 166 8.89 -17.99 6.71
N ASN A 167 9.25 -18.38 7.94
CA ASN A 167 8.75 -19.62 8.54
C ASN A 167 7.35 -19.37 9.13
N GLU A 168 6.33 -20.04 8.57
CA GLU A 168 4.94 -19.87 9.03
C GLU A 168 4.70 -20.29 10.48
N GLN A 169 5.44 -21.28 10.99
CA GLN A 169 5.31 -21.69 12.39
C GLN A 169 5.82 -20.57 13.31
N ASN A 170 6.99 -19.99 12.99
CA ASN A 170 7.53 -18.84 13.71
C ASN A 170 6.55 -17.66 13.65
N LEU A 171 6.03 -17.34 12.46
CA LEU A 171 5.05 -16.26 12.30
C LEU A 171 3.77 -16.53 13.09
N THR A 172 3.29 -17.77 13.10
CA THR A 172 2.07 -18.17 13.82
C THR A 172 2.26 -18.09 15.32
N GLN A 173 3.37 -18.61 15.83
CA GLN A 173 3.74 -18.55 17.25
C GLN A 173 4.01 -17.11 17.71
N PHE A 174 4.63 -16.30 16.85
CA PHE A 174 4.89 -14.90 17.18
C PHE A 174 3.58 -14.10 17.27
N LEU A 175 2.61 -14.38 16.39
CA LEU A 175 1.34 -13.66 16.34
C LEU A 175 0.22 -14.28 17.19
N SER A 176 0.38 -15.50 17.71
CA SER A 176 -0.58 -16.07 18.68
C SER A 176 -0.59 -15.25 19.98
N HIS A 177 0.52 -14.60 20.31
CA HIS A 177 0.65 -13.73 21.46
C HIS A 177 0.07 -12.32 21.25
N SER A 178 -0.14 -11.89 20.00
CA SER A 178 -0.57 -10.51 19.69
C SER A 178 -2.08 -10.32 19.53
N GLN A 179 -2.90 -11.35 19.76
CA GLN A 179 -4.33 -11.38 19.37
C GLN A 179 -4.57 -10.93 17.91
N GLY A 180 -3.55 -11.05 17.05
CA GLY A 180 -3.59 -10.53 15.70
C GLY A 180 -4.60 -11.30 14.85
N SER A 181 -5.45 -10.56 14.13
CA SER A 181 -6.44 -11.18 13.23
C SER A 181 -5.75 -12.00 12.13
N ARG A 182 -6.41 -13.02 11.57
CA ARG A 182 -5.90 -13.77 10.39
C ARG A 182 -5.42 -12.84 9.26
N ASN A 183 -6.09 -11.70 9.09
CA ASN A 183 -5.72 -10.69 8.12
C ASN A 183 -4.33 -10.11 8.41
N GLU A 184 -4.02 -9.78 9.66
CA GLU A 184 -2.75 -9.19 10.07
C GLU A 184 -1.56 -10.13 9.82
N LYS A 185 -1.73 -11.43 10.09
CA LYS A 185 -0.73 -12.45 9.74
C LYS A 185 -0.38 -12.41 8.26
N ASN A 186 -1.40 -12.35 7.41
CA ASN A 186 -1.22 -12.29 5.96
C ASN A 186 -0.52 -10.99 5.52
N LYS A 187 -0.82 -9.83 6.14
CA LYS A 187 -0.12 -8.57 5.84
C LYS A 187 1.37 -8.65 6.18
N ILE A 188 1.70 -9.18 7.35
CA ILE A 188 3.09 -9.32 7.80
C ILE A 188 3.85 -10.27 6.88
N LEU A 189 3.23 -11.41 6.51
CA LEU A 189 3.83 -12.35 5.56
C LEU A 189 4.08 -11.68 4.20
N TYR A 190 3.08 -10.96 3.67
CA TYR A 190 3.20 -10.22 2.42
C TYR A 190 4.40 -9.26 2.44
N LEU A 191 4.52 -8.43 3.47
CA LEU A 191 5.63 -7.48 3.60
C LEU A 191 6.97 -8.18 3.82
N THR A 192 6.99 -9.30 4.52
CA THR A 192 8.21 -10.10 4.73
C THR A 192 8.73 -10.66 3.40
N ILE A 193 7.84 -11.13 2.53
CA ILE A 193 8.20 -11.63 1.19
C ILE A 193 8.78 -10.48 0.34
N LEU A 194 8.16 -9.29 0.36
CA LEU A 194 8.70 -8.12 -0.33
C LEU A 194 10.05 -7.67 0.23
N ALA A 195 10.24 -7.70 1.55
CA ALA A 195 11.51 -7.38 2.17
C ALA A 195 12.61 -8.36 1.70
N ALA A 196 12.30 -9.65 1.55
CA ALA A 196 13.25 -10.63 1.00
C ALA A 196 13.73 -10.25 -0.41
N GLN A 197 12.83 -9.73 -1.25
CA GLN A 197 13.15 -9.23 -2.59
C GLN A 197 14.02 -7.97 -2.54
N GLU A 198 13.56 -6.92 -1.86
CA GLU A 198 14.23 -5.62 -1.87
C GLU A 198 15.64 -5.71 -1.24
N LEU A 199 15.79 -6.53 -0.19
CA LEU A 199 17.06 -6.76 0.50
C LEU A 199 17.94 -7.84 -0.18
N ARG A 200 17.48 -8.43 -1.30
CA ARG A 200 18.18 -9.47 -2.07
C ARG A 200 18.68 -10.65 -1.21
N ILE A 201 17.84 -11.16 -0.33
CA ILE A 201 18.21 -12.22 0.61
C ILE A 201 18.20 -13.58 -0.10
N LEU A 202 19.36 -14.03 -0.59
CA LEU A 202 19.47 -15.26 -1.37
C LEU A 202 19.05 -16.53 -0.59
N GLU A 203 19.27 -16.58 0.72
CA GLU A 203 18.86 -17.69 1.59
C GLU A 203 17.34 -17.80 1.71
N ALA A 204 16.59 -16.75 1.34
CA ALA A 204 15.14 -16.80 1.34
C ALA A 204 14.60 -17.74 0.25
N LYS A 205 15.41 -18.16 -0.74
CA LYS A 205 15.00 -19.08 -1.82
C LYS A 205 14.35 -20.36 -1.28
N ALA A 206 15.03 -21.08 -0.39
CA ALA A 206 14.53 -22.36 0.12
C ALA A 206 13.26 -22.20 0.99
N PRO A 207 13.20 -21.26 1.97
CA PRO A 207 11.97 -20.95 2.70
C PRO A 207 10.81 -20.52 1.79
N LEU A 208 11.06 -19.67 0.80
CA LEU A 208 10.03 -19.20 -0.14
C LEU A 208 9.53 -20.34 -1.04
N ALA A 209 10.41 -21.21 -1.52
CA ALA A 209 10.03 -22.38 -2.30
C ALA A 209 9.17 -23.37 -1.47
N LYS A 210 9.54 -23.59 -0.20
CA LYS A 210 8.74 -24.39 0.75
C LYS A 210 7.37 -23.75 0.99
N LEU A 211 7.33 -22.45 1.24
CA LEU A 211 6.11 -21.67 1.41
C LEU A 211 5.22 -21.74 0.17
N TYR A 212 5.78 -21.57 -1.02
CA TYR A 212 5.05 -21.69 -2.29
C TYR A 212 4.37 -23.06 -2.42
N LYS A 213 5.13 -24.15 -2.20
CA LYS A 213 4.60 -25.52 -2.28
C LYS A 213 3.42 -25.71 -1.31
N ALA A 214 3.61 -25.36 -0.03
CA ALA A 214 2.55 -25.47 0.98
C ALA A 214 1.30 -24.65 0.61
N ARG A 215 1.48 -23.41 0.18
CA ARG A 215 0.38 -22.50 -0.19
C ARG A 215 -0.32 -22.91 -1.49
N SER A 216 0.38 -23.55 -2.42
CA SER A 216 -0.19 -24.02 -3.69
C SER A 216 -1.18 -25.18 -3.52
N GLN A 217 -0.97 -25.97 -2.46
CA GLN A 217 -1.80 -27.13 -2.09
C GLN A 217 -3.06 -26.75 -1.29
N LEU A 218 -3.20 -25.48 -0.89
CA LEU A 218 -4.39 -25.03 -0.17
C LEU A 218 -5.67 -25.17 -1.00
N PRO A 219 -6.84 -25.39 -0.36
CA PRO A 219 -8.13 -25.37 -1.02
C PRO A 219 -8.39 -24.06 -1.76
N ALA A 220 -9.18 -24.10 -2.83
CA ALA A 220 -9.43 -22.94 -3.70
C ALA A 220 -9.94 -21.71 -2.93
N GLN A 221 -10.78 -21.93 -1.92
CA GLN A 221 -11.35 -20.89 -1.06
C GLN A 221 -10.27 -20.16 -0.24
N GLU A 222 -9.18 -20.84 0.10
CA GLU A 222 -8.08 -20.29 0.90
C GLU A 222 -6.95 -19.69 0.04
N ARG A 223 -6.85 -20.10 -1.23
CA ARG A 223 -5.83 -19.60 -2.17
C ARG A 223 -5.92 -18.12 -2.47
N LYS A 224 -7.05 -17.46 -2.20
CA LYS A 224 -7.21 -16.01 -2.42
C LYS A 224 -6.13 -15.18 -1.71
N ASN A 225 -5.60 -15.67 -0.58
CA ASN A 225 -4.54 -15.02 0.22
C ASN A 225 -3.24 -15.85 0.26
N ALA A 226 -3.00 -16.69 -0.74
CA ALA A 226 -1.82 -17.56 -0.78
C ALA A 226 -0.55 -16.85 -1.29
N TYR A 227 -0.68 -15.64 -1.84
CA TYR A 227 0.43 -14.82 -2.36
C TYR A 227 1.33 -15.55 -3.36
N LEU A 228 0.80 -16.51 -4.12
CA LEU A 228 1.58 -17.33 -5.05
C LEU A 228 2.28 -16.49 -6.12
N GLU A 229 1.58 -15.50 -6.68
CA GLU A 229 2.16 -14.62 -7.70
C GLU A 229 3.31 -13.78 -7.13
N LEU A 230 3.15 -13.29 -5.89
CA LEU A 230 4.21 -12.55 -5.21
C LEU A 230 5.43 -13.46 -4.93
N ILE A 231 5.21 -14.62 -4.31
CA ILE A 231 6.30 -15.54 -3.96
C ILE A 231 7.08 -15.97 -5.21
N ALA A 232 6.36 -16.32 -6.29
CA ALA A 232 6.98 -16.72 -7.56
C ALA A 232 7.80 -15.58 -8.19
N ALA A 233 7.27 -14.35 -8.19
CA ALA A 233 8.00 -13.18 -8.67
C ALA A 233 9.27 -12.89 -7.84
N VAL A 234 9.18 -12.97 -6.51
CA VAL A 234 10.35 -12.79 -5.64
C VAL A 234 11.39 -13.88 -5.90
N LEU A 235 10.98 -15.15 -5.98
CA LEU A 235 11.87 -16.26 -6.33
C LEU A 235 12.58 -16.04 -7.67
N LYS A 236 11.87 -15.56 -8.70
CA LYS A 236 12.50 -15.16 -9.97
C LYS A 236 13.57 -14.10 -9.79
N THR A 237 13.29 -13.04 -9.03
CA THR A 237 14.29 -11.97 -8.79
C THR A 237 15.49 -12.43 -7.98
N LEU A 238 15.36 -13.52 -7.20
CA LEU A 238 16.47 -14.16 -6.51
C LEU A 238 17.21 -15.19 -7.40
N GLY A 239 16.73 -15.48 -8.61
CA GLY A 239 17.36 -16.43 -9.54
C GLY A 239 16.74 -17.82 -9.57
N GLU A 240 15.49 -17.98 -9.13
CA GLU A 240 14.70 -19.23 -9.20
C GLU A 240 13.44 -19.03 -10.07
N PRO A 241 13.56 -18.90 -11.40
CA PRO A 241 12.47 -18.49 -12.27
C PRO A 241 11.39 -19.55 -12.48
N LYS A 242 11.66 -20.83 -12.20
CA LYS A 242 10.75 -21.96 -12.50
C LYS A 242 9.31 -21.75 -12.02
N TYR A 243 9.10 -21.19 -10.82
CA TYR A 243 7.77 -20.96 -10.26
C TYR A 243 7.05 -19.81 -10.98
N PHE A 244 7.80 -18.79 -11.39
CA PHE A 244 7.29 -17.69 -12.17
C PHE A 244 6.84 -18.17 -13.55
N ASP A 245 7.68 -18.94 -14.24
CA ASP A 245 7.40 -19.44 -15.58
C ASP A 245 6.17 -20.36 -15.59
N GLN A 246 6.04 -21.24 -14.58
CA GLN A 246 4.86 -22.08 -14.38
C GLN A 246 3.57 -21.26 -14.24
N LEU A 247 3.58 -20.17 -13.47
CA LEU A 247 2.41 -19.30 -13.31
C LEU A 247 2.12 -18.50 -14.59
N VAL A 248 3.15 -18.03 -15.29
CA VAL A 248 2.98 -17.36 -16.59
C VAL A 248 2.30 -18.30 -17.58
N GLU A 249 2.82 -19.52 -17.74
CA GLU A 249 2.25 -20.53 -18.65
C GLU A 249 0.80 -20.85 -18.28
N LYS A 250 0.52 -21.08 -16.98
CA LYS A 250 -0.83 -21.33 -16.48
C LYS A 250 -1.81 -20.23 -16.87
N HIS A 251 -1.46 -18.97 -16.62
CA HIS A 251 -2.35 -17.84 -16.93
C HIS A 251 -2.44 -17.57 -18.43
N GLN A 252 -1.40 -17.85 -19.21
CA GLN A 252 -1.46 -17.80 -20.67
C GLN A 252 -2.40 -18.86 -21.23
N LYS A 253 -2.36 -20.10 -20.73
CA LYS A 253 -3.33 -21.15 -21.10
C LYS A 253 -4.76 -20.75 -20.76
N GLN A 254 -4.98 -20.11 -19.61
CA GLN A 254 -6.30 -19.57 -19.25
C GLN A 254 -6.80 -18.49 -20.23
N ILE A 255 -5.90 -17.64 -20.73
CA ILE A 255 -6.21 -16.64 -21.75
C ILE A 255 -6.48 -17.29 -23.11
N GLN A 256 -5.75 -18.36 -23.45
CA GLN A 256 -5.98 -19.10 -24.69
C GLN A 256 -7.35 -19.78 -24.67
N SER A 257 -7.73 -20.40 -23.54
CA SER A 257 -9.03 -21.06 -23.39
C SER A 257 -10.20 -20.07 -23.28
N ASP A 258 -9.99 -18.94 -22.59
CA ASP A 258 -10.97 -17.87 -22.47
C ASP A 258 -10.30 -16.50 -22.62
N PRO A 259 -10.24 -15.95 -23.86
CA PRO A 259 -9.66 -14.64 -24.12
C PRO A 259 -10.39 -13.47 -23.43
N GLN A 260 -11.61 -13.70 -22.91
CA GLN A 260 -12.41 -12.72 -22.20
C GLN A 260 -12.27 -12.80 -20.68
N ASN A 261 -11.51 -13.77 -20.15
CA ASN A 261 -11.26 -13.91 -18.73
C ASN A 261 -10.41 -12.74 -18.20
N PRO A 262 -11.00 -11.79 -17.46
CA PRO A 262 -10.28 -10.59 -17.04
C PRO A 262 -9.27 -10.89 -15.92
N PHE A 263 -9.51 -11.94 -15.11
CA PHE A 263 -8.67 -12.30 -13.98
C PHE A 263 -7.32 -12.87 -14.42
N ALA A 264 -7.26 -13.61 -15.53
CA ALA A 264 -6.00 -14.13 -16.04
C ALA A 264 -5.03 -13.00 -16.44
N TYR A 265 -5.54 -11.92 -17.05
CA TYR A 265 -4.75 -10.73 -17.35
C TYR A 265 -4.31 -9.99 -16.08
N GLU A 266 -5.20 -9.86 -15.08
CA GLU A 266 -4.85 -9.30 -13.78
C GLU A 266 -3.71 -10.07 -13.11
N LYS A 267 -3.79 -11.41 -13.10
CA LYS A 267 -2.75 -12.25 -12.49
C LYS A 267 -1.40 -12.09 -13.17
N LEU A 268 -1.36 -12.02 -14.50
CA LEU A 268 -0.14 -11.70 -15.23
C LEU A 268 0.36 -10.28 -14.91
N ALA A 269 -0.51 -9.28 -14.82
CA ALA A 269 -0.13 -7.92 -14.47
C ALA A 269 0.51 -7.85 -13.08
N LEU A 270 -0.09 -8.51 -12.07
CA LEU A 270 0.47 -8.59 -10.72
C LEU A 270 1.82 -9.32 -10.69
N LEU A 271 1.91 -10.46 -11.38
CA LEU A 271 3.12 -11.27 -11.45
C LEU A 271 4.29 -10.47 -12.05
N TYR A 272 4.07 -9.77 -13.17
CA TYR A 272 5.08 -8.90 -13.78
C TYR A 272 5.38 -7.65 -12.95
N SER A 273 4.37 -7.11 -12.24
CA SER A 273 4.54 -5.96 -11.35
C SER A 273 5.48 -6.30 -10.20
N TYR A 274 5.24 -7.44 -9.51
CA TYR A 274 6.13 -7.92 -8.46
C TYR A 274 7.52 -8.28 -8.99
N ALA A 275 7.64 -8.74 -10.23
CA ALA A 275 8.93 -9.01 -10.86
C ALA A 275 9.60 -7.74 -11.43
N GLN A 276 9.03 -6.56 -11.22
CA GLN A 276 9.53 -5.25 -11.66
C GLN A 276 9.69 -5.14 -13.20
N ASP A 277 8.94 -5.94 -13.97
CA ASP A 277 8.89 -5.85 -15.44
C ASP A 277 7.80 -4.84 -15.83
N HIS A 278 8.14 -3.54 -15.78
CA HIS A 278 7.19 -2.46 -16.02
C HIS A 278 6.53 -2.51 -17.41
N PRO A 279 7.24 -2.79 -18.52
CA PRO A 279 6.61 -2.87 -19.84
C PRO A 279 5.50 -3.92 -19.91
N LYS A 280 5.73 -5.14 -19.39
CA LYS A 280 4.69 -6.18 -19.36
C LYS A 280 3.60 -5.84 -18.34
N THR A 281 3.94 -5.26 -17.20
CA THR A 281 2.97 -4.78 -16.21
C THR A 281 1.96 -3.83 -16.84
N ILE A 282 2.46 -2.80 -17.54
CA ILE A 282 1.62 -1.83 -18.27
C ILE A 282 0.74 -2.54 -19.30
N ARG A 283 1.32 -3.41 -20.13
CA ARG A 283 0.59 -4.16 -21.17
C ARG A 283 -0.55 -4.99 -20.58
N PHE A 284 -0.30 -5.73 -19.50
CA PHE A 284 -1.30 -6.62 -18.92
C PHE A 284 -2.35 -5.89 -18.10
N TYR A 285 -2.01 -4.79 -17.41
CA TYR A 285 -3.02 -3.96 -16.75
C TYR A 285 -3.98 -3.32 -17.75
N HIS A 286 -3.49 -2.81 -18.88
CA HIS A 286 -4.37 -2.31 -19.96
C HIS A 286 -5.37 -3.37 -20.43
N LYS A 287 -4.86 -4.57 -20.71
CA LYS A 287 -5.74 -5.69 -21.09
C LYS A 287 -6.73 -6.07 -19.98
N ALA A 288 -6.27 -6.15 -18.73
CA ALA A 288 -7.14 -6.46 -17.59
C ALA A 288 -8.27 -5.42 -17.50
N ILE A 289 -7.95 -4.12 -17.49
CA ILE A 289 -8.94 -3.04 -17.45
C ILE A 289 -9.92 -3.15 -18.61
N GLN A 290 -9.44 -3.34 -19.84
CA GLN A 290 -10.29 -3.52 -21.01
C GLN A 290 -11.29 -4.68 -20.82
N LYS A 291 -10.81 -5.85 -20.36
CA LYS A 291 -11.67 -7.03 -20.14
C LYS A 291 -12.63 -6.87 -18.97
N PHE A 292 -12.19 -6.31 -17.85
CA PHE A 292 -13.05 -5.99 -16.71
C PHE A 292 -14.15 -5.00 -17.10
N ARG A 293 -13.83 -3.99 -17.92
CA ARG A 293 -14.83 -3.03 -18.43
C ARG A 293 -15.86 -3.69 -19.34
N GLN A 294 -15.42 -4.55 -20.27
CA GLN A 294 -16.32 -5.31 -21.13
C GLN A 294 -17.26 -6.21 -20.32
N GLN A 295 -16.74 -6.89 -19.29
CA GLN A 295 -17.55 -7.73 -18.40
C GLN A 295 -18.51 -6.90 -17.54
N LEU A 296 -18.08 -5.75 -17.04
CA LEU A 296 -18.94 -4.83 -16.28
C LEU A 296 -20.13 -4.35 -17.10
N LEU A 297 -19.95 -4.02 -18.39
CA LEU A 297 -21.03 -3.58 -19.27
C LEU A 297 -22.04 -4.69 -19.60
N ARG A 298 -21.62 -5.96 -19.52
CA ARG A 298 -22.46 -7.13 -19.80
C ARG A 298 -23.08 -7.77 -18.55
N SER A 299 -22.50 -7.50 -17.38
CA SER A 299 -22.89 -8.11 -16.11
C SER A 299 -24.32 -7.74 -15.73
N ARG A 300 -25.16 -8.75 -15.54
CA ARG A 300 -26.49 -8.63 -14.91
C ARG A 300 -26.45 -8.91 -13.39
N SER A 301 -25.32 -9.39 -12.88
CA SER A 301 -25.15 -9.75 -11.47
C SER A 301 -24.70 -8.55 -10.66
N LEU A 302 -25.46 -8.17 -9.64
CA LEU A 302 -25.09 -7.11 -8.69
C LEU A 302 -23.74 -7.41 -8.00
N TYR A 303 -23.47 -8.67 -7.70
CA TYR A 303 -22.22 -9.10 -7.08
C TYR A 303 -21.02 -8.85 -8.00
N GLN A 304 -21.10 -9.32 -9.26
CA GLN A 304 -20.02 -9.14 -10.23
C GLN A 304 -19.81 -7.67 -10.56
N THR A 305 -20.90 -6.91 -10.72
CA THR A 305 -20.86 -5.47 -10.93
C THR A 305 -20.14 -4.76 -9.77
N ARG A 306 -20.47 -5.12 -8.52
CA ARG A 306 -19.80 -4.55 -7.33
C ARG A 306 -18.32 -4.92 -7.28
N LEU A 307 -17.98 -6.17 -7.58
CA LEU A 307 -16.60 -6.64 -7.65
C LEU A 307 -15.79 -5.85 -8.68
N TYR A 308 -16.31 -5.70 -9.90
CA TYR A 308 -15.62 -4.98 -10.96
C TYR A 308 -15.46 -3.49 -10.65
N ILE A 309 -16.51 -2.85 -10.14
CA ILE A 309 -16.47 -1.44 -9.71
C ILE A 309 -15.42 -1.23 -8.61
N SER A 310 -15.29 -2.15 -7.65
CA SER A 310 -14.29 -1.99 -6.58
C SER A 310 -12.86 -2.32 -7.03
N THR A 311 -12.68 -2.99 -8.16
CA THR A 311 -11.36 -3.49 -8.60
C THR A 311 -10.70 -2.58 -9.64
N ILE A 312 -11.46 -2.05 -10.60
CA ILE A 312 -10.96 -1.15 -11.66
C ILE A 312 -10.16 0.06 -11.13
N PRO A 313 -10.56 0.76 -10.04
CA PRO A 313 -9.78 1.89 -9.52
C PRO A 313 -8.36 1.47 -9.11
N ASN A 314 -8.21 0.28 -8.53
CA ASN A 314 -6.91 -0.24 -8.09
C ASN A 314 -6.02 -0.63 -9.28
N PHE A 315 -6.61 -1.11 -10.38
CA PHE A 315 -5.84 -1.37 -11.60
C PHE A 315 -5.29 -0.09 -12.22
N TYR A 316 -6.12 0.96 -12.29
CA TYR A 316 -5.66 2.27 -12.75
C TYR A 316 -4.59 2.86 -11.83
N TYR A 317 -4.74 2.69 -10.52
CA TYR A 317 -3.73 3.10 -9.55
C TYR A 317 -2.39 2.38 -9.78
N ASN A 318 -2.41 1.04 -9.86
CA ASN A 318 -1.18 0.26 -10.09
C ASN A 318 -0.57 0.54 -11.47
N LEU A 319 -1.40 0.80 -12.48
CA LEU A 319 -0.96 1.23 -13.80
C LEU A 319 -0.27 2.60 -13.74
N ALA A 320 -0.78 3.52 -12.91
CA ALA A 320 -0.15 4.81 -12.65
C ALA A 320 1.23 4.64 -12.01
N CYS A 321 1.36 3.78 -10.99
CA CYS A 321 2.65 3.43 -10.38
C CYS A 321 3.63 2.88 -11.43
N ALA A 322 3.20 1.91 -12.26
CA ALA A 322 4.05 1.33 -13.30
C ALA A 322 4.52 2.37 -14.34
N TYR A 323 3.65 3.30 -14.73
CA TYR A 323 4.03 4.40 -15.62
C TYR A 323 4.97 5.41 -14.97
N ALA A 324 4.76 5.75 -13.70
CA ALA A 324 5.60 6.68 -12.96
C ALA A 324 7.02 6.11 -12.81
N MET A 325 7.13 4.83 -12.43
CA MET A 325 8.40 4.10 -12.38
C MET A 325 9.09 3.98 -13.74
N SER A 326 8.30 3.96 -14.82
CA SER A 326 8.82 4.01 -16.20
C SER A 326 9.12 5.43 -16.72
N GLN A 327 9.10 6.45 -15.85
CA GLN A 327 9.30 7.87 -16.18
C GLN A 327 8.31 8.44 -17.21
N LYS A 328 7.16 7.77 -17.43
CA LYS A 328 6.10 8.19 -18.35
C LYS A 328 5.09 9.07 -17.61
N LYS A 329 5.53 10.25 -17.17
CA LYS A 329 4.78 11.15 -16.25
C LYS A 329 3.34 11.42 -16.70
N PHE A 330 3.14 11.74 -17.98
CA PHE A 330 1.81 12.03 -18.51
C PHE A 330 0.86 10.83 -18.38
N TYR A 331 1.32 9.64 -18.79
CA TYR A 331 0.54 8.40 -18.69
C TYR A 331 0.24 8.03 -17.24
N ALA A 332 1.20 8.26 -16.33
CA ALA A 332 1.00 8.03 -14.91
C ALA A 332 -0.09 8.94 -14.35
N LEU A 333 -0.07 10.24 -14.68
CA LEU A 333 -1.10 11.20 -14.28
C LEU A 333 -2.47 10.83 -14.87
N ALA A 334 -2.53 10.42 -16.15
CA ALA A 334 -3.77 10.04 -16.80
C ALA A 334 -4.39 8.75 -16.20
N ALA A 335 -3.55 7.75 -15.91
CA ALA A 335 -3.98 6.55 -15.20
C ALA A 335 -4.43 6.87 -13.77
N LEU A 336 -3.73 7.74 -13.05
CA LEU A 336 -4.12 8.17 -11.70
C LEU A 336 -5.43 8.95 -11.71
N ALA A 337 -5.63 9.83 -12.69
CA ALA A 337 -6.87 10.55 -12.93
C ALA A 337 -8.03 9.55 -13.11
N LYS A 338 -7.82 8.47 -13.86
CA LYS A 338 -8.80 7.38 -13.99
C LYS A 338 -9.04 6.63 -12.70
N ALA A 339 -8.00 6.36 -11.90
CA ALA A 339 -8.18 5.75 -10.59
C ALA A 339 -9.14 6.57 -9.73
N PHE A 340 -8.98 7.90 -9.70
CA PHE A 340 -9.87 8.82 -8.97
C PHE A 340 -11.27 8.88 -9.57
N PHE A 341 -11.38 8.95 -10.90
CA PHE A 341 -12.64 8.91 -11.63
C PHE A 341 -13.46 7.66 -11.26
N TYR A 342 -12.81 6.51 -11.12
CA TYR A 342 -13.46 5.26 -10.71
C TYR A 342 -13.65 5.12 -9.19
N GLY A 343 -13.15 6.06 -8.38
CA GLY A 343 -13.41 6.12 -6.94
C GLY A 343 -12.29 5.60 -6.04
N TYR A 344 -11.05 5.53 -6.52
CA TYR A 344 -9.89 5.31 -5.66
C TYR A 344 -9.78 6.45 -4.63
N ARG A 345 -9.70 6.10 -3.34
CA ARG A 345 -9.83 7.06 -2.22
C ARG A 345 -8.78 6.90 -1.13
N ASP A 346 -7.82 6.01 -1.27
CA ASP A 346 -6.81 5.81 -0.23
C ASP A 346 -5.73 6.90 -0.28
N LEU A 347 -6.06 8.05 0.31
CA LEU A 347 -5.20 9.22 0.34
C LEU A 347 -3.97 9.00 1.20
N GLN A 348 -4.09 8.18 2.23
CA GLN A 348 -2.99 7.87 3.12
C GLN A 348 -1.94 7.05 2.37
N TRP A 349 -2.38 6.03 1.62
CA TRP A 349 -1.49 5.26 0.76
C TRP A 349 -0.88 6.12 -0.37
N LEU A 350 -1.70 6.90 -1.08
CA LEU A 350 -1.23 7.82 -2.13
C LEU A 350 -0.10 8.75 -1.64
N LYS A 351 -0.21 9.26 -0.42
CA LYS A 351 0.80 10.14 0.18
C LYS A 351 2.10 9.41 0.54
N LYS A 352 2.10 8.09 0.68
CA LYS A 352 3.26 7.31 1.11
C LYS A 352 3.93 6.53 -0.02
N ASP A 353 3.16 6.18 -1.04
CA ASP A 353 3.62 5.34 -2.14
C ASP A 353 4.71 6.04 -2.96
N LYS A 354 5.94 5.54 -2.83
CA LYS A 354 7.12 6.12 -3.49
C LYS A 354 7.14 5.87 -4.99
N ASP A 355 6.35 4.91 -5.51
CA ASP A 355 6.28 4.69 -6.96
C ASP A 355 5.75 5.92 -7.69
N LEU A 356 5.00 6.79 -6.97
CA LEU A 356 4.43 8.02 -7.51
C LEU A 356 5.32 9.25 -7.31
N ASP A 357 6.47 9.13 -6.65
CA ASP A 357 7.41 10.25 -6.45
C ASP A 357 7.78 10.98 -7.76
N PRO A 358 7.99 10.31 -8.91
CA PRO A 358 8.30 10.98 -10.17
C PRO A 358 7.22 11.96 -10.67
N ILE A 359 5.99 11.85 -10.19
CA ILE A 359 4.86 12.72 -10.56
C ILE A 359 4.30 13.57 -9.40
N ARG A 360 4.72 13.29 -8.17
CA ARG A 360 4.17 13.90 -6.94
C ARG A 360 4.32 15.41 -6.88
N SER A 361 5.42 15.94 -7.42
CA SER A 361 5.68 17.38 -7.50
C SER A 361 4.96 18.08 -8.65
N CYS A 362 4.39 17.33 -9.60
CA CYS A 362 3.72 17.90 -10.77
C CYS A 362 2.43 18.64 -10.36
N GLU A 363 2.20 19.80 -10.99
CA GLU A 363 0.98 20.57 -10.76
C GLU A 363 -0.31 19.81 -11.14
N ASP A 364 -0.23 18.94 -12.14
CA ASP A 364 -1.34 18.05 -12.48
C ASP A 364 -1.66 17.08 -11.34
N PHE A 365 -0.67 16.56 -10.62
CA PHE A 365 -0.90 15.69 -9.47
C PHE A 365 -1.66 16.44 -8.37
N LYS A 366 -1.20 17.65 -8.02
CA LYS A 366 -1.88 18.53 -7.03
C LYS A 366 -3.30 18.88 -7.47
N THR A 367 -3.49 19.12 -8.77
CA THR A 367 -4.81 19.39 -9.36
C THR A 367 -5.73 18.18 -9.25
N LEU A 368 -5.26 17.01 -9.63
CA LEU A 368 -6.01 15.76 -9.56
C LEU A 368 -6.43 15.40 -8.12
N GLN A 369 -5.60 15.73 -7.13
CA GLN A 369 -5.95 15.52 -5.73
C GLN A 369 -7.21 16.30 -5.30
N LYS A 370 -7.49 17.45 -5.92
CA LYS A 370 -8.72 18.21 -5.65
C LYS A 370 -9.98 17.44 -6.10
N PHE A 371 -9.87 16.56 -7.09
CA PHE A 371 -11.01 15.79 -7.62
C PHE A 371 -11.42 14.60 -6.75
N LEU A 372 -10.60 14.23 -5.76
CA LEU A 372 -10.90 13.15 -4.82
C LEU A 372 -12.17 13.42 -3.99
N SER A 373 -12.49 14.69 -3.73
CA SER A 373 -13.69 15.08 -2.99
C SER A 373 -14.98 14.92 -3.81
N PHE A 374 -14.89 14.93 -5.14
CA PHE A 374 -16.05 14.99 -6.04
C PHE A 374 -16.80 13.64 -6.18
N HIS A 375 -16.12 12.51 -6.02
CA HIS A 375 -16.57 11.23 -6.60
C HIS A 375 -17.32 10.29 -5.65
N ARG A 376 -18.55 10.62 -5.25
CA ARG A 376 -19.45 9.58 -4.71
C ARG A 376 -19.95 8.68 -5.85
N PRO A 377 -20.40 7.44 -5.59
CA PRO A 377 -21.04 6.62 -6.61
C PRO A 377 -22.38 7.26 -6.99
N ILE A 378 -22.35 8.09 -8.02
CA ILE A 378 -23.51 8.75 -8.62
C ILE A 378 -23.62 8.21 -10.07
N SER A 379 -24.83 8.14 -10.64
CA SER A 379 -25.01 7.72 -12.04
C SER A 379 -24.20 8.59 -13.02
N HIS A 380 -23.78 8.01 -14.15
CA HIS A 380 -23.01 8.74 -15.18
C HIS A 380 -23.69 10.05 -15.63
N ALA A 381 -25.02 10.07 -15.73
CA ALA A 381 -25.77 11.27 -16.10
C ALA A 381 -25.57 12.42 -15.08
N LYS A 382 -25.63 12.11 -13.79
CA LYS A 382 -25.39 13.10 -12.73
C LYS A 382 -23.94 13.53 -12.69
N LEU A 383 -22.98 12.63 -12.93
CA LEU A 383 -21.56 12.98 -13.06
C LEU A 383 -21.31 13.93 -14.25
N ILE A 384 -21.97 13.73 -15.38
CA ILE A 384 -21.88 14.65 -16.53
C ILE A 384 -22.33 16.06 -16.12
N VAL A 385 -23.47 16.18 -15.43
CA VAL A 385 -23.97 17.49 -14.95
C VAL A 385 -22.98 18.12 -13.97
N GLN A 386 -22.50 17.35 -12.99
CA GLN A 386 -21.55 17.82 -11.99
C GLN A 386 -20.24 18.30 -12.62
N TYR A 387 -19.71 17.57 -13.60
CA TYR A 387 -18.48 17.96 -14.29
C TYR A 387 -18.64 19.13 -15.24
N LYS A 388 -19.79 19.27 -15.91
CA LYS A 388 -20.08 20.48 -16.69
C LYS A 388 -20.09 21.72 -15.79
N HIS A 389 -20.77 21.63 -14.64
CA HIS A 389 -20.79 22.71 -13.66
C HIS A 389 -19.39 22.99 -13.10
N ALA A 390 -18.61 21.95 -12.77
CA ALA A 390 -17.23 22.12 -12.32
C ALA A 390 -16.34 22.74 -13.40
N LEU A 391 -16.53 22.39 -14.67
CA LEU A 391 -15.76 22.92 -15.80
C LEU A 391 -16.01 24.41 -16.01
N GLN A 392 -17.25 24.86 -15.86
CA GLN A 392 -17.63 26.28 -15.92
C GLN A 392 -16.97 27.09 -14.80
N ASN A 393 -16.88 26.51 -13.60
CA ASN A 393 -16.32 27.17 -12.41
C ASN A 393 -14.81 26.94 -12.20
N ALA A 394 -14.16 26.15 -13.07
CA ALA A 394 -12.76 25.80 -12.93
C ALA A 394 -11.85 27.02 -13.10
N LYS A 395 -10.94 27.22 -12.13
CA LYS A 395 -10.10 28.42 -12.05
C LYS A 395 -8.81 28.30 -12.86
N SER A 396 -8.39 27.08 -13.19
CA SER A 396 -7.14 26.85 -13.92
C SER A 396 -7.37 26.10 -15.23
N ARG A 397 -6.50 26.38 -16.21
CA ARG A 397 -6.46 25.66 -17.50
C ARG A 397 -6.29 24.14 -17.31
N ARG A 398 -5.50 23.72 -16.31
CA ARG A 398 -5.29 22.30 -15.98
C ARG A 398 -6.54 21.63 -15.43
N GLU A 399 -7.28 22.31 -14.54
CA GLU A 399 -8.56 21.80 -14.04
C GLU A 399 -9.54 21.60 -15.21
N LYS A 400 -9.63 22.60 -16.10
CA LYS A 400 -10.47 22.51 -17.30
C LYS A 400 -10.06 21.34 -18.20
N MET A 401 -8.76 21.13 -18.43
CA MET A 401 -8.24 20.01 -19.21
C MET A 401 -8.69 18.65 -18.67
N TRP A 402 -8.50 18.39 -17.37
CA TRP A 402 -8.87 17.12 -16.76
C TRP A 402 -10.39 16.91 -16.72
N LEU A 403 -11.16 17.96 -16.42
CA LEU A 403 -12.63 17.90 -16.43
C LEU A 403 -13.18 17.62 -17.83
N SER A 404 -12.64 18.25 -18.86
CA SER A 404 -13.00 17.96 -20.26
C SER A 404 -12.65 16.52 -20.65
N TYR A 405 -11.51 15.99 -20.20
CA TYR A 405 -11.15 14.59 -20.41
C TYR A 405 -12.08 13.60 -19.68
N PHE A 406 -12.49 13.91 -18.44
CA PHE A 406 -13.47 13.10 -17.72
C PHE A 406 -14.86 13.13 -18.36
N LEU A 407 -15.30 14.29 -18.87
CA LEU A 407 -16.52 14.40 -19.67
C LEU A 407 -16.45 13.54 -20.93
N ALA A 408 -15.34 13.61 -21.68
CA ALA A 408 -15.14 12.75 -22.84
C ALA A 408 -15.24 11.26 -22.49
N SER A 409 -14.65 10.86 -21.35
CA SER A 409 -14.76 9.49 -20.84
C SER A 409 -16.20 9.08 -20.57
N LEU A 410 -16.99 9.92 -19.88
CA LEU A 410 -18.41 9.64 -19.62
C LEU A 410 -19.24 9.57 -20.89
N TYR A 411 -18.98 10.46 -21.84
CA TYR A 411 -19.66 10.46 -23.14
C TYR A 411 -19.34 9.21 -23.95
N GLY A 412 -18.08 8.78 -23.96
CA GLY A 412 -17.66 7.54 -24.61
C GLY A 412 -18.36 6.31 -24.00
N ILE A 413 -18.48 6.26 -22.67
CA ILE A 413 -19.22 5.20 -21.96
C ILE A 413 -20.70 5.18 -22.37
N LYS A 414 -21.31 6.36 -22.55
CA LYS A 414 -22.69 6.51 -23.01
C LYS A 414 -22.86 6.38 -24.54
N GLN A 415 -21.78 6.12 -25.27
CA GLN A 415 -21.75 6.06 -26.75
C GLN A 415 -22.22 7.36 -27.43
N GLN A 416 -22.05 8.50 -26.74
CA GLN A 416 -22.36 9.85 -27.24
C GLN A 416 -21.12 10.42 -27.92
N THR A 417 -20.84 9.95 -29.14
CA THR A 417 -19.55 10.18 -29.82
C THR A 417 -19.31 11.65 -30.13
N LYS A 418 -20.32 12.39 -30.60
CA LYS A 418 -20.21 13.82 -30.95
C LYS A 418 -19.82 14.67 -29.74
N GLU A 419 -20.54 14.54 -28.62
CA GLU A 419 -20.25 15.23 -27.37
C GLU A 419 -18.89 14.82 -26.80
N GLY A 420 -18.55 13.54 -26.92
CA GLY A 420 -17.25 13.00 -26.54
C GLY A 420 -16.09 13.66 -27.28
N ILE A 421 -16.21 13.80 -28.61
CA ILE A 421 -15.19 14.47 -29.44
C ILE A 421 -15.08 15.95 -29.09
N ASN A 422 -16.20 16.64 -28.91
CA ASN A 422 -16.21 18.04 -28.48
C ASN A 422 -15.48 18.21 -27.14
N ALA A 423 -15.69 17.29 -26.20
CA ALA A 423 -14.98 17.30 -24.93
C ALA A 423 -13.48 17.01 -25.08
N LEU A 424 -13.07 16.09 -25.96
CA LEU A 424 -11.65 15.86 -26.27
C LEU A 424 -10.98 17.07 -26.94
N GLN A 425 -11.68 17.74 -27.85
CA GLN A 425 -11.22 18.99 -28.47
C GLN A 425 -10.99 20.07 -27.42
N GLN A 426 -11.91 20.23 -26.47
CA GLN A 426 -11.72 21.15 -25.34
C GLN A 426 -10.53 20.74 -24.47
N ALA A 427 -10.36 19.45 -24.16
CA ALA A 427 -9.20 18.98 -23.40
C ALA A 427 -7.88 19.31 -24.14
N ALA A 428 -7.83 19.11 -25.46
CA ALA A 428 -6.69 19.48 -26.30
C ALA A 428 -6.43 21.00 -26.30
N GLN A 429 -7.47 21.83 -26.41
CA GLN A 429 -7.38 23.29 -26.28
C GLN A 429 -6.83 23.70 -24.92
N TYR A 430 -7.21 23.00 -23.84
CA TYR A 430 -6.70 23.25 -22.50
C TYR A 430 -5.32 22.64 -22.22
N GLY A 431 -4.70 21.99 -23.21
CA GLY A 431 -3.30 21.60 -23.15
C GLY A 431 -3.06 20.10 -23.04
N TRP A 432 -4.06 19.24 -23.26
CA TRP A 432 -3.84 17.81 -23.43
C TRP A 432 -2.88 17.57 -24.61
N LYS A 433 -1.80 16.81 -24.41
CA LYS A 433 -0.74 16.69 -25.42
C LYS A 433 -0.59 15.32 -26.06
N ASP A 434 -0.92 14.23 -25.37
CA ASP A 434 -0.62 12.87 -25.84
C ASP A 434 -1.90 12.11 -26.21
N TYR A 435 -2.04 11.79 -27.50
CA TYR A 435 -3.19 11.09 -28.04
C TYR A 435 -3.09 9.57 -27.89
N SER A 436 -1.88 9.02 -27.72
CA SER A 436 -1.70 7.57 -27.66
C SER A 436 -2.39 7.00 -26.43
N TRP A 437 -2.45 7.77 -25.34
CA TRP A 437 -3.29 7.43 -24.19
C TRP A 437 -4.77 7.37 -24.54
N LEU A 438 -5.29 8.29 -25.35
CA LEU A 438 -6.72 8.33 -25.70
C LEU A 438 -7.14 7.03 -26.42
N GLU A 439 -6.24 6.46 -27.23
CA GLU A 439 -6.47 5.21 -27.96
C GLU A 439 -6.35 3.96 -27.07
N LEU A 440 -5.65 4.07 -25.95
CA LEU A 440 -5.51 3.00 -24.95
C LEU A 440 -6.64 3.01 -23.92
N ASP A 441 -7.34 4.13 -23.77
CA ASP A 441 -8.41 4.30 -22.80
C ASP A 441 -9.71 3.60 -23.26
N PRO A 442 -10.13 2.50 -22.60
CA PRO A 442 -11.31 1.75 -23.04
C PRO A 442 -12.60 2.56 -22.92
N ASP A 443 -12.63 3.62 -22.11
CA ASP A 443 -13.81 4.47 -21.94
C ASP A 443 -14.03 5.38 -23.14
N LEU A 444 -12.98 5.61 -23.93
CA LEU A 444 -13.03 6.38 -25.16
C LEU A 444 -13.21 5.49 -26.40
N SER A 445 -13.33 4.16 -26.25
CA SER A 445 -13.36 3.22 -27.38
C SER A 445 -14.43 3.57 -28.43
N ALA A 446 -15.64 3.94 -28.00
CA ALA A 446 -16.72 4.33 -28.92
C ALA A 446 -16.39 5.62 -29.68
N ILE A 447 -15.72 6.57 -29.02
CA ILE A 447 -15.26 7.83 -29.63
C ILE A 447 -14.12 7.56 -30.61
N VAL A 448 -13.09 6.83 -30.19
CA VAL A 448 -11.87 6.59 -30.98
C VAL A 448 -12.16 5.80 -32.27
N GLN A 449 -13.18 4.94 -32.26
CA GLN A 449 -13.59 4.16 -33.43
C GLN A 449 -14.45 4.95 -34.42
N SER A 450 -14.95 6.13 -34.04
CA SER A 450 -15.82 6.95 -34.88
C SER A 450 -15.07 7.58 -36.07
N PRO A 451 -15.73 7.77 -37.22
CA PRO A 451 -15.17 8.51 -38.35
C PRO A 451 -14.74 9.94 -37.99
N GLU A 452 -15.52 10.62 -37.16
CA GLU A 452 -15.30 12.01 -36.75
C GLU A 452 -14.02 12.14 -35.93
N TYR A 453 -13.74 11.18 -35.03
CA TYR A 453 -12.48 11.15 -34.29
C TYR A 453 -11.28 10.95 -35.23
N ARG A 454 -11.39 10.08 -36.24
CA ARG A 454 -10.31 9.87 -37.22
C ARG A 454 -9.97 11.15 -37.98
N LEU A 455 -11.00 11.88 -38.42
CA LEU A 455 -10.84 13.18 -39.07
C LEU A 455 -10.19 14.21 -38.15
N TRP A 456 -10.73 14.37 -36.94
CA TRP A 456 -10.18 15.28 -35.94
C TRP A 456 -8.72 14.96 -35.61
N ARG A 457 -8.39 13.67 -35.42
CA ARG A 457 -7.02 13.22 -35.15
C ARG A 457 -6.06 13.54 -36.29
N LYS A 458 -6.48 13.40 -37.55
CA LYS A 458 -5.67 13.75 -38.72
C LYS A 458 -5.33 15.24 -38.73
N LEU A 459 -6.33 16.10 -38.53
CA LEU A 459 -6.18 17.57 -38.48
C LEU A 459 -5.34 18.05 -37.28
N TRP A 460 -5.46 17.37 -36.14
CA TRP A 460 -4.69 17.74 -34.96
C TRP A 460 -3.20 17.37 -35.11
N LYS A 461 -2.87 16.27 -35.82
CA LYS A 461 -1.48 15.91 -36.13
C LYS A 461 -0.81 16.92 -37.06
N SER A 462 -1.55 17.52 -38.01
CA SER A 462 -1.00 18.49 -38.96
C SER A 462 -0.78 19.88 -38.36
N THR A 463 -1.43 20.22 -37.25
CA THR A 463 -1.31 21.54 -36.59
C THR A 463 -0.21 21.62 -35.52
N ARG A 464 0.53 20.52 -35.29
CA ARG A 464 1.63 20.43 -34.31
C ARG A 464 2.96 19.93 -34.90
N ARG A 465 2.99 19.62 -36.19
CA ARG A 465 4.24 19.64 -36.96
C ARG A 465 4.49 21.08 -37.36
#